data_AF-A0A9X7QNI1-F1
#
_entry.id   AF-A0A9X7QNI1-F1
#
_cell.length_a   1.000
_cell.length_b   1.000
_cell.length_c   1.000
_cell.angle_alpha   90.00
_cell.angle_beta   90.00
_cell.angle_gamma   90.00
#
_symmetry.space_group_name_H-M   'P 1'
#
loop_
_entity.id
_entity.type
_entity.pdbx_description
1 polymer ?
#
loop_
_entity_poly.entity_id
_entity_poly.type
_entity_poly.pdbx_seq_one_letter_code
_entity_poly.pdbx_strand_id
1 'polypeptide(L)'
;FWTEKNALEALRWTIEEKVKLTEETLLQIYTGKWIKQQGLKYPCDKFWGSSPYNMLNALYPNRFSKHMLKGYKHQKKNRLLV
;
A
#
# COMPACT_ATOMS: atom_id res chain seq x y z
N PHE A 1 7.17 -0.66 21.43
CA PHE A 1 7.92 -1.28 20.32
C PHE A 1 6.96 -1.64 19.19
N TRP A 2 7.40 -1.62 17.93
CA TRP A 2 6.57 -2.03 16.79
C TRP A 2 6.38 -3.56 16.77
N THR A 3 5.14 -4.00 16.60
CA THR A 3 4.74 -5.38 16.31
C THR A 3 4.02 -5.42 14.96
N GLU A 4 3.92 -6.59 14.35
CA GLU A 4 3.18 -6.77 13.09
C GLU A 4 1.71 -6.34 13.26
N LYS A 5 1.07 -6.77 14.35
CA LYS A 5 -0.32 -6.41 14.67
C LYS A 5 -0.51 -4.90 14.81
N ASN A 6 0.33 -4.22 15.59
CA ASN A 6 0.19 -2.78 15.81
C ASN A 6 0.48 -1.99 14.53
N ALA A 7 1.36 -2.49 13.64
CA ALA A 7 1.60 -1.87 12.35
C ALA A 7 0.39 -1.99 11.40
N LEU A 8 -0.31 -3.14 11.42
CA LEU A 8 -1.56 -3.32 10.68
C LEU A 8 -2.69 -2.47 11.27
N GLU A 9 -2.82 -2.39 12.59
CA GLU A 9 -3.81 -1.53 13.26
C GLU A 9 -3.56 -0.05 12.95
N ALA A 10 -2.30 0.40 12.99
CA ALA A 10 -1.94 1.76 12.61
C ALA A 10 -2.25 2.05 11.13
N LEU A 11 -2.02 1.08 10.24
CA LEU A 11 -2.38 1.21 8.84
C LEU A 11 -3.89 1.31 8.64
N ARG A 12 -4.65 0.41 9.30
CA ARG A 12 -6.11 0.41 9.25
C ARG A 12 -6.70 1.72 9.74
N TRP A 13 -6.28 2.18 10.92
CA TRP A 13 -6.70 3.46 11.48
C TRP A 13 -6.36 4.63 10.55
N THR A 14 -5.21 4.59 9.87
CA THR A 14 -4.85 5.63 8.91
C THR A 14 -5.79 5.64 7.69
N ILE A 15 -6.13 4.47 7.16
CA ILE A 15 -7.02 4.34 5.99
C ILE A 15 -8.47 4.71 6.35
N GLU A 16 -8.99 4.14 7.43
CA GLU A 16 -10.40 4.20 7.80
C GLU A 16 -10.75 5.48 8.58
N GLU A 17 -9.91 5.92 9.52
CA GLU A 17 -10.25 7.01 10.44
C GLU A 17 -9.57 8.34 10.06
N LYS A 18 -8.25 8.30 9.84
CA LYS A 18 -7.45 9.51 9.62
C LYS A 18 -7.71 10.13 8.25
N VAL A 19 -7.68 9.32 7.19
CA VAL A 19 -7.77 9.79 5.80
C VAL A 19 -9.13 9.45 5.18
N LYS A 20 -9.85 8.46 5.72
CA LYS A 20 -11.17 8.01 5.22
C LYS A 20 -11.14 7.71 3.72
N LEU A 21 -10.17 6.90 3.30
CA LEU A 21 -9.97 6.59 1.89
C LEU A 21 -11.03 5.60 1.40
N THR A 22 -11.66 5.93 0.27
CA THR A 22 -12.40 4.96 -0.53
C THR A 22 -11.43 3.98 -1.18
N GLU A 23 -11.89 2.77 -1.52
CA GLU A 23 -11.05 1.75 -2.18
C GLU A 23 -10.39 2.29 -3.47
N GLU A 24 -11.13 3.04 -4.28
CA GLU A 24 -10.63 3.62 -5.52
C GLU A 24 -9.49 4.60 -5.26
N THR A 25 -9.67 5.50 -4.28
CA THR A 25 -8.66 6.50 -3.91
C THR A 25 -7.45 5.82 -3.27
N LEU A 26 -7.68 4.81 -2.42
CA LEU A 26 -6.64 3.99 -1.83
C LEU A 26 -5.77 3.37 -2.92
N LEU A 27 -6.36 2.71 -3.93
CA LEU A 27 -5.62 2.11 -5.03
C LEU A 27 -4.77 3.11 -5.85
N GLN A 28 -5.19 4.38 -5.89
CA GLN A 28 -4.48 5.45 -6.60
C GLN A 28 -3.31 6.04 -5.81
N ILE A 29 -3.48 6.24 -4.49
CA ILE A 29 -2.48 6.93 -3.66
C ILE A 29 -1.54 5.96 -2.92
N TYR A 30 -2.02 4.74 -2.65
CA TYR A 30 -1.31 3.75 -1.86
C TYR A 30 -0.06 3.26 -2.57
N THR A 31 1.07 3.82 -2.16
CA THR A 31 2.40 3.61 -2.72
C THR A 31 3.44 3.59 -1.61
N GLY A 32 4.66 3.12 -1.88
CA GLY A 32 5.74 3.18 -0.89
C GLY A 32 6.06 4.61 -0.42
N LYS A 33 5.84 5.62 -1.27
CA LYS A 33 5.95 7.02 -0.87
C LYS A 33 4.88 7.41 0.15
N TRP A 34 3.63 7.00 -0.07
CA TRP A 34 2.53 7.27 0.86
C TRP A 34 2.76 6.59 2.22
N ILE A 35 3.22 5.32 2.24
CA ILE A 35 3.57 4.63 3.50
C ILE A 35 4.67 5.39 4.26
N LYS A 36 5.69 5.90 3.56
CA LYS A 36 6.74 6.72 4.16
C LYS A 36 6.18 8.03 4.74
N GLN A 37 5.25 8.69 4.05
CA GLN A 37 4.60 9.92 4.52
C GLN A 37 3.75 9.67 5.77
N GLN A 38 3.15 8.48 5.93
CA GLN A 38 2.38 8.13 7.13
C GLN A 38 3.25 7.67 8.31
N GLY A 39 4.58 7.70 8.19
CA GLY A 39 5.48 7.22 9.25
C GLY A 39 5.54 5.70 9.39
N LEU A 40 4.94 4.96 8.45
CA LEU A 40 4.87 3.49 8.47
C LEU A 40 6.03 2.82 7.72
N LYS A 41 7.04 3.58 7.28
CA LYS A 41 8.20 3.03 6.57
C LYS A 41 8.93 1.97 7.38
N TYR A 42 9.30 2.28 8.63
CA TYR A 42 10.05 1.35 9.47
C TYR A 42 9.32 0.01 9.70
N PRO A 43 8.04 -0.01 10.13
CA PRO A 43 7.33 -1.29 10.27
C PRO A 43 7.09 -1.98 8.92
N CYS A 44 6.83 -1.24 7.84
CA CYS A 44 6.71 -1.80 6.49
C CYS A 44 8.00 -2.52 6.06
N ASP A 45 9.16 -1.91 6.31
CA ASP A 45 10.45 -2.48 5.96
C ASP A 45 10.76 -3.72 6.81
N LYS A 46 10.48 -3.66 8.11
CA LYS A 46 10.80 -4.72 9.09
C LYS A 46 9.99 -5.99 8.89
N PHE A 47 8.67 -5.89 8.66
CA PHE A 47 7.79 -7.06 8.61
C PHE A 47 7.42 -7.49 7.18
N TRP A 48 7.40 -6.56 6.22
CA TRP A 48 6.97 -6.84 4.85
C TRP A 48 8.06 -6.59 3.80
N GLY A 49 9.32 -6.47 4.21
CA GLY A 49 10.46 -6.40 3.29
C GLY A 49 10.41 -5.20 2.35
N SER A 50 9.95 -4.05 2.86
CA SER A 50 9.77 -2.83 2.07
C SER A 50 8.75 -2.97 0.94
N SER A 51 7.81 -3.93 1.05
CA SER A 51 6.73 -4.15 0.09
C SER A 51 5.41 -3.57 0.62
N PRO A 52 5.00 -2.37 0.13
CA PRO A 52 3.69 -1.81 0.42
C PRO A 52 2.55 -2.78 0.13
N TYR A 53 2.68 -3.53 -0.97
CA TYR A 53 1.65 -4.48 -1.36
C TYR A 53 1.49 -5.60 -0.34
N ASN A 54 2.59 -6.17 0.16
CA ASN A 54 2.51 -7.25 1.14
C ASN A 54 1.88 -6.75 2.44
N MET A 55 2.18 -5.52 2.86
CA MET A 55 1.56 -4.90 4.03
C MET A 55 0.05 -4.70 3.84
N LEU A 56 -0.38 -4.21 2.67
CA LEU A 56 -1.80 -4.06 2.34
C LEU A 56 -2.52 -5.41 2.25
N ASN A 57 -1.88 -6.40 1.64
CA ASN A 57 -2.44 -7.74 1.51
C ASN A 57 -2.51 -8.48 2.87
N ALA A 58 -1.63 -8.15 3.82
CA ALA A 58 -1.77 -8.64 5.19
C ALA A 58 -2.95 -8.01 5.92
N LEU A 59 -3.27 -6.73 5.64
CA LEU A 59 -4.44 -6.05 6.21
C LEU A 59 -5.76 -6.50 5.56
N TYR A 60 -5.76 -6.64 4.23
CA TYR A 60 -6.92 -7.04 3.43
C TYR A 60 -6.54 -8.19 2.49
N PRO A 61 -6.48 -9.44 3.00
CA PRO A 61 -6.05 -10.59 2.22
C PRO A 61 -6.97 -10.85 1.03
N ASN A 62 -6.39 -11.07 -0.14
CA ASN A 62 -7.08 -11.37 -1.40
C ASN A 62 -8.06 -10.29 -1.90
N ARG A 63 -8.06 -9.08 -1.30
CA ARG A 63 -8.94 -7.98 -1.72
C ARG A 63 -8.35 -7.18 -2.88
N PHE A 64 -7.03 -6.99 -2.88
CA PHE A 64 -6.34 -6.17 -3.87
C PHE A 64 -5.23 -6.96 -4.57
N SER A 65 -5.08 -6.77 -5.88
CA SER A 65 -3.95 -7.31 -6.64
C SER A 65 -2.89 -6.24 -6.89
N LYS A 66 -1.63 -6.65 -7.05
CA LYS A 66 -0.52 -5.73 -7.40
C LYS A 66 -0.89 -4.82 -8.58
N HIS A 67 -1.49 -5.38 -9.64
CA HIS A 67 -1.86 -4.63 -10.84
C HIS A 67 -2.92 -3.54 -10.63
N MET A 68 -3.70 -3.61 -9.55
CA MET A 68 -4.70 -2.58 -9.22
C MET A 68 -4.02 -1.32 -8.65
N LEU A 69 -2.92 -1.50 -7.92
CA LEU A 69 -2.17 -0.41 -7.30
C LEU A 69 -1.43 0.42 -8.35
N LYS A 70 -1.64 1.73 -8.33
CA LYS A 70 -0.99 2.66 -9.27
C LYS A 70 0.54 2.51 -9.29
N GLY A 71 1.17 2.29 -8.13
CA GLY A 71 2.63 2.12 -8.01
C GLY A 71 3.20 0.85 -8.65
N TYR A 72 2.33 -0.10 -9.03
CA TYR A 72 2.69 -1.39 -9.61
C TYR A 72 2.09 -1.60 -11.01
N LYS A 73 1.34 -0.61 -11.54
CA LYS A 73 0.86 -0.65 -12.92
C LYS A 73 2.07 -0.70 -13.85
N HIS A 74 2.24 -1.84 -14.49
CA HIS A 74 3.26 -2.05 -15.51
C HIS A 74 2.99 -1.04 -16.64
N GLN A 75 3.97 -0.20 -16.96
CA GLN A 75 3.92 0.68 -18.11
C GLN A 75 3.83 -0.21 -19.36
N LYS A 76 2.62 -0.46 -19.88
CA LYS A 76 2.48 -0.76 -21.31
C LYS A 76 2.90 0.50 -22.04
N LYS A 77 4.20 0.64 -22.28
CA LYS A 77 4.73 1.57 -23.26
C LYS A 77 4.10 1.14 -24.56
N ASN A 78 3.15 1.92 -25.07
CA ASN A 78 2.64 1.75 -26.42
C ASN A 78 3.84 1.74 -27.36
N ARG A 79 4.25 0.55 -27.80
CA ARG A 79 5.06 0.37 -29.00
C ARG A 79 4.07 0.46 -30.15
N LEU A 80 3.55 1.67 -30.38
CA LEU A 80 2.89 1.98 -31.64
C LEU A 80 3.99 1.96 -32.70
N LEU A 81 3.77 1.09 -33.69
CA LEU A 81 4.52 0.99 -34.93
C LEU A 81 4.56 2.38 -35.58
N VAL A 82 5.76 2.91 -35.79
CA VAL A 82 6.09 3.84 -36.88
C VAL A 82 7.47 3.45 -37.39
#